data_AF-A0A354GTF5-F1
#
_entry.id   AF-A0A354GTF5-F1
#
_cell.length_a   1.000
_cell.length_b   1.000
_cell.length_c   1.000
_cell.angle_alpha   90.00
_cell.angle_beta   90.00
_cell.angle_gamma   90.00
#
_symmetry.space_group_name_H-M   'P 1'
#
loop_
_entity.id
_entity.type
_entity.pdbx_description
1 polymer ?
#
loop_
_entity_poly.entity_id
_entity_poly.type
_entity_poly.pdbx_seq_one_letter_code
_entity_poly.pdbx_strand_id
1 'polypeptide(L)' 'MPSLLRNTVCPACGQHHNFTVLEGDVSVGQECEYVCPMTGRWGRLRTQEKTEGVIYPPQGAVHLTRRAA' A
#
# COMPACT_ATOMS: atom_id res chain seq x y z
N MET A 1 -0.53 2.53 -14.84
CA MET A 1 -1.49 1.49 -14.40
C MET A 1 -1.35 1.33 -12.90
N PRO A 2 -2.46 1.26 -12.14
CA PRO A 2 -2.39 1.07 -10.70
C PRO A 2 -1.91 -0.34 -10.37
N SER A 3 -1.33 -0.48 -9.18
CA SER A 3 -0.84 -1.75 -8.67
C SER A 3 -1.31 -1.97 -7.24
N LEU A 4 -1.34 -3.23 -6.82
CA LEU A 4 -1.99 -3.67 -5.59
C LEU A 4 -1.08 -4.61 -4.79
N LEU A 5 -1.06 -4.40 -3.48
CA LEU A 5 -0.63 -5.36 -2.46
C LEU A 5 -1.88 -5.85 -1.75
N ARG A 6 -2.17 -7.13 -1.89
CA ARG A 6 -3.36 -7.74 -1.29
C ARG A 6 -3.04 -8.19 0.13
N ASN A 7 -4.06 -8.09 0.99
CA ASN A 7 -4.05 -8.74 2.30
C ASN A 7 -2.74 -8.51 3.09
N THR A 8 -2.25 -7.28 3.11
CA THR A 8 -0.98 -6.94 3.77
C THR A 8 -1.28 -6.45 5.19
N VAL A 9 -0.51 -6.93 6.16
CA VAL A 9 -0.62 -6.45 7.54
C VAL A 9 -0.19 -4.99 7.61
N CYS A 10 -1.08 -4.14 8.12
CA CYS A 10 -0.86 -2.73 8.34
C CYS A 10 -0.03 -2.51 9.62
N PRO A 11 1.19 -1.95 9.54
CA PRO A 11 2.01 -1.69 10.74
C PRO A 11 1.35 -0.74 11.75
N ALA A 12 0.46 0.14 11.31
CA ALA A 12 -0.19 1.13 12.16
C ALA A 12 -1.36 0.60 13.01
N CYS A 13 -2.04 -0.47 12.59
CA CYS A 13 -3.21 -1.00 13.29
C CYS A 13 -3.18 -2.52 13.52
N GLY A 14 -2.22 -3.24 12.93
CA GLY A 14 -2.09 -4.70 13.02
C GLY A 14 -3.13 -5.49 12.21
N GLN A 15 -4.07 -4.83 11.54
CA GLN A 15 -5.09 -5.47 10.69
C GLN A 15 -4.61 -5.64 9.25
N HIS A 16 -5.29 -6.49 8.49
CA HIS A 16 -4.99 -6.67 7.07
C HIS A 16 -5.71 -5.63 6.22
N HIS A 17 -4.97 -5.01 5.30
CA HIS A 17 -5.50 -4.06 4.31
C HIS A 17 -5.00 -4.42 2.93
N ASN A 18 -5.79 -4.05 1.92
CA ASN A 18 -5.28 -3.96 0.56
C ASN A 18 -4.62 -2.59 0.41
N PHE A 19 -3.39 -2.55 -0.10
CA PHE A 19 -2.71 -1.29 -0.38
C PHE A 19 -2.53 -1.12 -1.87
N THR A 20 -2.71 0.09 -2.38
CA THR A 20 -2.59 0.36 -3.81
C THR A 20 -1.71 1.55 -4.09
N VAL A 21 -0.96 1.47 -5.18
CA VAL A 21 -0.27 2.62 -5.77
C VAL A 21 -0.95 2.95 -7.08
N LEU A 22 -1.34 4.21 -7.26
CA LEU A 22 -2.13 4.63 -8.42
C LEU A 22 -1.33 4.62 -9.73
N GLU A 23 -0.02 4.81 -9.63
CA GLU A 23 0.88 4.92 -10.79
C GLU A 23 2.09 4.00 -10.62
N GLY A 24 2.18 2.97 -11.48
CA GLY A 24 3.32 2.05 -11.57
C GLY A 24 3.31 0.95 -10.52
N ASP A 25 4.40 0.20 -10.43
CA ASP A 25 4.61 -0.88 -9.46
C ASP A 25 5.60 -0.48 -8.35
N VAL A 26 5.50 -1.15 -7.20
CA VAL A 26 6.43 -1.01 -6.10
C VAL A 26 7.26 -2.28 -6.02
N SER A 27 8.59 -2.14 -6.02
CA SER A 27 9.50 -3.26 -5.84
C SER A 27 9.54 -3.69 -4.38
N VAL A 28 9.95 -4.93 -4.13
CA VAL A 28 10.20 -5.45 -2.78
C VAL A 28 11.26 -4.60 -2.07
N GLY A 29 11.02 -4.28 -0.81
CA GLY A 29 11.94 -3.55 0.06
C GLY A 29 11.80 -2.03 -0.01
N GLN A 30 10.98 -1.50 -0.91
CA GLN A 30 10.71 -0.06 -1.02
C GLN A 30 9.81 0.40 0.13
N GLU A 31 10.10 1.59 0.66
CA GLU A 31 9.28 2.23 1.68
C GLU A 31 8.25 3.17 1.05
N CYS A 32 7.00 2.99 1.47
CA CYS A 32 5.87 3.81 1.08
C CYS A 32 5.17 4.37 2.32
N GLU A 33 4.57 5.55 2.18
CA GLU A 33 3.80 6.21 3.23
C GLU A 33 2.31 6.05 2.96
N TYR A 34 1.51 5.98 4.02
CA TYR A 34 0.05 5.88 3.92
C TYR A 34 -0.63 6.43 5.17
N VAL A 35 -1.94 6.65 5.09
CA VAL A 35 -2.79 6.92 6.26
C VAL A 35 -3.65 5.70 6.53
N CYS A 36 -3.57 5.14 7.75
CA CYS A 36 -4.36 3.99 8.12
C CYS A 36 -5.85 4.37 8.23
N PRO A 37 -6.77 3.69 7.53
CA PRO A 37 -8.19 4.04 7.57
C PRO A 37 -8.83 3.72 8.92
N MET A 38 -8.26 2.78 9.69
CA MET A 38 -8.79 2.38 11.00
C MET A 38 -8.38 3.31 12.14
N THR A 39 -7.17 3.87 12.08
CA THR A 39 -6.60 4.67 13.18
C THR A 39 -6.41 6.14 12.82
N GLY A 40 -6.51 6.51 11.55
CA GLY A 40 -6.23 7.86 11.03
C GLY A 40 -4.75 8.27 11.13
N ARG A 41 -3.86 7.37 11.56
CA ARG A 41 -2.44 7.66 11.75
C ARG A 41 -1.66 7.46 10.46
N TRP A 42 -0.65 8.31 10.27
CA TRP A 42 0.38 8.10 9.26
C TRP A 42 1.21 6.86 9.59
N GLY A 43 1.41 6.01 8.59
CA GLY A 43 2.19 4.79 8.67
C GLY A 43 3.21 4.70 7.55
N ARG A 44 4.25 3.91 7.78
CA ARG A 44 5.22 3.51 6.77
C ARG A 44 5.05 2.01 6.53
N LEU A 45 4.94 1.64 5.26
CA LEU A 45 4.89 0.25 4.83
C LEU A 45 6.14 -0.03 4.00
N ARG A 46 6.94 -0.98 4.45
CA ARG A 46 7.99 -1.58 3.63
C ARG A 46 7.41 -2.77 2.90
N THR A 47 7.40 -2.71 1.57
CA THR A 47 6.83 -3.77 0.74
C THR A 47 7.64 -5.06 0.91
N GLN A 48 6.96 -6.16 1.23
CA GLN A 48 7.59 -7.48 1.30
C GLN A 48 7.40 -8.29 0.02
N GLU A 49 6.42 -7.90 -0.79
CA GLU A 49 6.04 -8.56 -2.03
C GLU A 49 5.98 -7.54 -3.16
N LYS A 50 6.09 -8.03 -4.40
CA LYS A 50 5.90 -7.20 -5.59
C LYS A 50 4.42 -6.89 -5.75
N THR A 51 4.09 -5.65 -6.11
CA THR A 51 2.71 -5.28 -6.40
C THR A 51 2.20 -5.93 -7.68
N GLU A 52 0.95 -6.38 -7.67
CA GLU A 52 0.26 -6.91 -8.84
C GLU A 52 -0.38 -5.75 -9.63
N GLY A 53 -0.17 -5.69 -10.94
CA GLY A 53 -0.85 -4.71 -11.79
C GLY A 53 -2.34 -4.99 -11.85
N VAL A 54 -3.17 -3.98 -11.61
CA VAL A 54 -4.64 -4.08 -11.66
C VAL A 54 -5.22 -3.01 -12.58
N ILE A 55 -6.37 -3.28 -13.17
CA ILE A 55 -7.10 -2.27 -13.97
C ILE A 55 -7.76 -1.27 -13.01
N TYR A 56 -8.38 -1.78 -11.94
CA TYR A 56 -9.04 -0.98 -10.91
C TYR A 56 -8.63 -1.48 -9.51
N PRO A 57 -8.22 -0.59 -8.59
CA PRO A 57 -8.03 -0.95 -7.19
C PRO A 57 -9.35 -1.42 -6.55
N PRO A 58 -9.32 -2.41 -5.64
CA PRO A 58 -10.50 -2.79 -4.90
C PRO A 58 -10.97 -1.65 -4.00
N GLN A 59 -12.28 -1.58 -3.77
CA GLN A 59 -12.86 -0.57 -2.88
C GLN A 59 -12.27 -0.69 -1.47
N GLY A 60 -11.93 0.45 -0.86
CA GLY A 60 -11.31 0.49 0.46
C GLY A 60 -9.81 0.16 0.45
N ALA A 61 -9.18 0.01 -0.73
CA ALA A 61 -7.72 -0.08 -0.81
C ALA A 61 -7.07 1.21 -0.30
N VAL A 62 -6.08 1.06 0.56
CA VAL A 62 -5.33 2.15 1.17
C VAL A 62 -4.29 2.65 0.16
N HIS A 63 -4.34 3.95 -0.14
CA HIS A 63 -3.38 4.55 -1.07
C HIS A 63 -2.00 4.67 -0.42
N LEU A 64 -1.01 4.14 -1.14
CA LEU A 64 0.41 4.29 -0.82
C LEU A 64 0.97 5.45 -1.64
N THR A 65 1.64 6.35 -0.94
CA THR A 65 2.46 7.41 -1.53
C THR A 65 3.91 6.93 -1.54
N ARG A 66 4.52 6.88 -2.73
CA ARG A 66 5.95 6.58 -2.84
C ARG A 66 6.71 7.75 -2.25
N ARG A 67 7.66 7.47 -1.36
CA ARG A 67 8.64 8.49 -0.98
C ARG A 67 9.66 8.59 -2.11
N ALA A 68 9.77 9.75 -2.74
CA ALA A 68 10.90 10.02 -3.63
C ALA A 68 12.17 9.94 -2.78
N ALA A 69 13.16 9.19 -3.26
CA ALA A 69 14.48 9.10 -2.64
C ALA A 69 15.19 10.46 -2.68
#